data_AF-A0A0D0D4P0-F1
#
_entry.id   AF-A0A0D0D4P0-F1
#
_cell.length_a   1.000
_cell.length_b   1.000
_cell.length_c   1.000
_cell.angle_alpha   90.00
_cell.angle_beta   90.00
_cell.angle_gamma   90.00
#
_symmetry.space_group_name_H-M   'P 1'
#
loop_
_entity.id
_entity.type
_entity.pdbx_description
1 polymer ?
#
loop_
_entity_poly.entity_id
_entity_poly.type
_entity_poly.pdbx_seq_one_letter_code
_entity_poly.pdbx_strand_id
1 'polypeptide(L)'
;SARTTRLIEWCKENESAWIRLFSDSTQDVKDAGQKKEVSGVSKKDYFQQLARQIFTNDTNHELKTYSQIESIAVFKSNLRKKYNEDNSKLGQTGAGMSYEDLVVDPLKSNIIQKFVELFLWWPELHGWWRKNPAYNTAYCVADSSQNLAAEALLM
;
A
#
# COMPACT_ATOMS: atom_id res chain seq x y z
N SER A 1 -4.14 -6.38 13.37
CA SER A 1 -3.49 -5.19 13.93
C SER A 1 -4.54 -4.12 14.10
N ALA A 2 -4.79 -3.69 15.34
CA ALA A 2 -5.73 -2.60 15.63
C ALA A 2 -5.37 -1.29 14.91
N ARG A 3 -4.06 -1.03 14.72
CA ARG A 3 -3.57 0.13 13.96
C ARG A 3 -4.04 0.12 12.51
N THR A 4 -3.98 -1.03 11.85
CA THR A 4 -4.42 -1.15 10.45
C THR A 4 -5.92 -0.98 10.35
N THR A 5 -6.70 -1.58 11.24
CA THR A 5 -8.16 -1.36 11.29
C THR A 5 -8.51 0.12 11.38
N ARG A 6 -7.93 0.85 12.34
CA ARG A 6 -8.17 2.30 12.51
C ARG A 6 -7.78 3.10 11.27
N LEU A 7 -6.66 2.75 10.63
CA LEU A 7 -6.27 3.39 9.37
C LEU A 7 -7.30 3.12 8.27
N ILE A 8 -7.76 1.87 8.12
CA ILE A 8 -8.73 1.52 7.08
C ILE A 8 -10.05 2.26 7.30
N GLU A 9 -10.57 2.25 8.52
CA GLU A 9 -11.80 2.95 8.90
C GLU A 9 -11.69 4.45 8.61
N TRP A 10 -10.60 5.08 9.05
CA TRP A 10 -10.37 6.49 8.80
C TRP A 10 -10.25 6.81 7.30
N CYS A 11 -9.59 5.98 6.50
CA CYS A 11 -9.53 6.14 5.05
C CYS A 11 -10.90 5.97 4.37
N LYS A 12 -11.77 5.10 4.88
CA LYS A 12 -13.14 4.93 4.36
C LYS A 12 -14.00 6.17 4.63
N GLU A 13 -13.79 6.83 5.77
CA GLU A 13 -14.47 8.09 6.13
C GLU A 13 -13.91 9.32 5.40
N ASN A 14 -12.71 9.21 4.81
CA ASN A 14 -12.00 10.30 4.14
C ASN A 14 -11.56 9.84 2.75
N GLU A 15 -12.49 9.84 1.79
CA GLU A 15 -12.40 9.14 0.49
C GLU A 15 -11.22 9.55 -0.40
N SER A 16 -10.57 10.70 -0.14
CA SER A 16 -9.36 11.16 -0.85
C SER A 16 -8.06 10.96 -0.06
N ALA A 17 -8.16 10.56 1.21
CA ALA A 17 -7.04 10.51 2.13
C ALA A 17 -6.08 9.36 1.85
N TRP A 18 -6.60 8.24 1.32
CA TRP A 18 -5.78 7.10 0.88
C TRP A 18 -4.83 7.52 -0.26
N ILE A 19 -5.23 8.42 -1.15
CA ILE A 19 -4.37 8.94 -2.22
C ILE A 19 -3.19 9.69 -1.62
N ARG A 20 -3.45 10.63 -0.70
CA ARG A 20 -2.40 11.40 0.00
C ARG A 20 -1.48 10.51 0.84
N LEU A 21 -2.03 9.42 1.38
CA LEU A 21 -1.29 8.47 2.18
C LEU A 21 -0.41 7.57 1.33
N PHE A 22 -0.93 7.02 0.25
CA PHE A 22 -0.23 5.95 -0.48
C PHE A 22 0.47 6.45 -1.74
N SER A 23 0.32 7.72 -2.12
CA SER A 23 1.11 8.33 -3.20
C SER A 23 2.55 8.64 -2.76
N ASP A 24 3.52 8.24 -3.59
CA ASP A 24 4.95 8.47 -3.38
C ASP A 24 5.44 9.85 -3.87
N SER A 25 4.62 10.59 -4.62
CA SER A 25 5.09 11.73 -5.42
C SER A 25 4.43 13.06 -5.02
N THR A 26 5.25 14.10 -4.87
CA THR A 26 4.81 15.50 -4.85
C THR A 26 4.29 16.00 -6.21
N GLN A 27 4.53 15.26 -7.29
CA GLN A 27 4.19 15.63 -8.67
C GLN A 27 2.77 15.18 -9.05
N ASP A 28 2.31 14.03 -8.57
CA ASP A 28 1.08 13.37 -9.06
C ASP A 28 -0.22 13.98 -8.53
N VAL A 29 -0.14 14.80 -7.47
CA VAL A 29 -1.26 15.64 -7.00
C VAL A 29 -1.65 16.69 -8.06
N LYS A 30 -0.73 17.05 -8.97
CA LYS A 30 -1.00 18.00 -10.06
C LYS A 30 -1.65 17.33 -11.27
N ASP A 31 -1.27 16.10 -11.58
CA ASP A 31 -1.70 15.40 -12.81
C ASP A 31 -3.03 14.66 -12.66
N ALA A 32 -3.45 14.33 -11.43
CA ALA A 32 -4.73 13.65 -11.17
C ALA A 32 -5.99 14.50 -11.44
N GLY A 33 -5.86 15.73 -11.97
CA GLY A 33 -6.99 16.65 -12.14
C GLY A 33 -7.73 16.94 -10.83
N GLN A 34 -7.14 16.59 -9.68
CA GLN A 34 -7.67 16.95 -8.38
C GLN A 34 -7.63 18.48 -8.31
N LYS A 35 -8.81 19.11 -8.31
CA LYS A 35 -8.95 20.41 -7.68
C LYS A 35 -8.18 20.29 -6.37
N LYS A 36 -7.11 21.07 -6.21
CA LYS A 36 -6.42 21.16 -4.92
C LYS A 36 -7.52 21.40 -3.90
N GLU A 37 -7.88 20.37 -3.14
CA GLU A 37 -8.42 20.59 -1.82
C GLU A 37 -7.24 21.21 -1.08
N VAL A 38 -7.15 22.53 -1.20
CA VAL A 38 -6.37 23.36 -0.32
C VAL A 38 -7.08 23.25 1.02
N SER A 39 -6.95 22.08 1.67
CA SER A 39 -7.14 22.02 3.10
C SER A 39 -6.12 23.02 3.62
N GLY A 40 -6.56 24.10 4.27
CA GLY A 40 -5.67 25.10 4.89
C GLY A 40 -4.77 24.53 6.01
N VAL A 41 -4.71 23.21 6.12
CA VAL A 41 -3.98 22.39 7.07
C VAL A 41 -2.66 21.99 6.43
N SER A 42 -1.54 22.26 7.11
CA SER A 42 -0.23 21.89 6.59
C SER A 42 -0.09 20.36 6.49
N LYS A 43 0.79 19.88 5.61
CA LYS A 43 1.13 18.45 5.49
C LYS A 43 1.53 17.85 6.85
N LYS A 44 2.23 18.65 7.67
CA LYS A 44 2.64 18.29 9.03
C LYS A 44 1.43 18.05 9.93
N ASP A 45 0.49 19.01 9.96
CA ASP A 45 -0.71 18.94 10.80
C ASP A 45 -1.61 17.77 10.38
N TYR A 46 -1.71 17.50 9.08
CA TYR A 46 -2.44 16.34 8.55
C TYR A 46 -1.86 15.03 9.09
N PHE A 47 -0.54 14.83 8.98
CA PHE A 47 0.09 13.60 9.49
C PHE A 47 0.03 13.52 11.02
N GLN A 48 0.07 14.64 11.74
CA GLN A 48 -0.13 14.63 13.19
C GLN A 48 -1.56 14.21 13.56
N GLN A 49 -2.58 14.74 12.89
CA GLN A 49 -3.98 14.35 13.12
C GLN A 49 -4.19 12.86 12.85
N LEU A 50 -3.67 12.38 11.71
CA LEU A 50 -3.75 10.96 11.37
C LEU A 50 -3.04 10.09 12.41
N ALA A 51 -1.90 10.54 12.94
CA ALA A 51 -1.15 9.76 13.91
C ALA A 51 -1.93 9.64 15.22
N ARG A 52 -2.63 10.71 15.62
CA ARG A 52 -3.55 10.65 16.76
C ARG A 52 -4.67 9.64 16.50
N GLN A 53 -5.27 9.61 15.32
CA GLN A 53 -6.34 8.63 15.04
C GLN A 53 -5.84 7.18 15.12
N ILE A 54 -4.63 6.91 14.63
CA ILE A 54 -4.08 5.55 14.59
C ILE A 54 -3.51 5.12 15.96
N PHE A 55 -2.76 6.00 16.63
CA PHE A 55 -1.90 5.64 17.76
C PHE A 55 -2.37 6.15 19.13
N THR A 56 -3.37 7.04 19.25
CA THR A 56 -3.82 7.56 20.57
C THR A 56 -4.16 6.43 21.55
N ASN A 57 -4.78 5.37 21.05
CA ASN A 57 -5.18 4.19 21.84
C ASN A 57 -4.25 2.98 21.60
N ASP A 58 -2.98 3.21 21.25
CA ASP A 58 -1.99 2.13 21.13
C ASP A 58 -1.48 1.71 22.52
N THR A 59 -1.21 0.43 22.69
CA THR A 59 -0.61 -0.12 23.93
C THR A 59 0.91 -0.03 23.90
N ASN A 60 1.52 0.14 22.73
CA ASN A 60 2.95 0.31 22.57
C ASN A 60 3.36 1.73 22.97
N HIS A 61 4.07 1.84 24.10
CA HIS A 61 4.55 3.11 24.65
C HIS A 61 5.65 3.77 23.80
N GLU A 62 6.45 3.01 23.05
CA GLU A 62 7.49 3.58 22.19
C GLU A 62 6.88 4.39 21.05
N LEU A 63 5.78 3.89 20.47
CA LEU A 63 5.03 4.60 19.43
C LEU A 63 4.30 5.84 19.94
N LYS A 64 4.08 5.95 21.27
CA LYS A 64 3.60 7.18 21.90
C LYS A 64 4.71 8.22 22.07
N THR A 65 5.96 7.78 22.18
CA THR A 65 7.14 8.65 22.38
C THR A 65 7.79 9.12 21.07
N TYR A 66 7.66 8.37 19.97
CA TYR A 66 8.11 8.82 18.65
C TYR A 66 7.35 10.07 18.19
N SER A 67 7.98 10.88 17.32
CA SER A 67 7.22 11.92 16.64
C SER A 67 6.07 11.26 15.88
N GLN A 68 4.86 11.80 16.04
CA GLN A 68 3.64 11.30 15.40
C GLN A 68 3.81 11.05 13.89
N ILE A 69 4.64 11.87 13.26
CA ILE A 69 4.97 11.82 11.83
C ILE A 69 5.89 10.63 11.52
N GLU A 70 6.94 10.41 12.31
CA GLU A 70 7.83 9.24 12.15
C GLU A 70 7.08 7.93 12.35
N SER A 71 6.21 7.86 13.36
CA SER A 71 5.38 6.67 13.62
C SER A 71 4.52 6.31 12.41
N ILE A 72 3.94 7.31 11.74
CA ILE A 72 3.20 7.09 10.49
C ILE A 72 4.11 6.66 9.36
N ALA A 73 5.27 7.29 9.18
CA ALA A 73 6.19 6.95 8.09
C ALA A 73 6.63 5.48 8.17
N VAL A 74 7.03 5.04 9.37
CA VAL A 74 7.40 3.64 9.63
C VAL A 74 6.21 2.71 9.42
N PHE A 75 5.03 3.06 9.94
CA PHE A 75 3.83 2.25 9.80
C PHE A 75 3.41 2.05 8.34
N LYS A 76 3.42 3.13 7.54
CA LYS A 76 3.14 3.08 6.10
C LYS A 76 4.15 2.21 5.35
N SER A 77 5.44 2.38 5.65
CA SER A 77 6.51 1.59 5.04
C SER A 77 6.32 0.10 5.29
N ASN A 78 6.00 -0.27 6.54
CA ASN A 78 5.73 -1.66 6.92
C ASN A 78 4.47 -2.23 6.23
N LEU A 79 3.39 -1.45 6.15
CA LEU A 79 2.17 -1.87 5.44
C LEU A 79 2.44 -2.11 3.96
N ARG A 80 3.15 -1.18 3.31
CA ARG A 80 3.53 -1.30 1.91
C ARG A 80 4.42 -2.52 1.67
N LYS A 81 5.42 -2.74 2.54
CA LYS A 81 6.32 -3.90 2.48
C LYS A 81 5.51 -5.20 2.56
N LYS A 82 4.63 -5.32 3.56
CA LYS A 82 3.78 -6.52 3.72
C LYS A 82 2.88 -6.75 2.51
N TYR A 83 2.26 -5.68 1.99
CA TYR A 83 1.46 -5.76 0.79
C TYR A 83 2.27 -6.25 -0.42
N ASN A 84 3.46 -5.70 -0.65
CA ASN A 84 4.33 -6.12 -1.75
C ASN A 84 4.79 -7.57 -1.63
N GLU A 85 5.10 -8.04 -0.41
CA GLU A 85 5.47 -9.42 -0.15
C GLU A 85 4.33 -10.41 -0.44
N ASP A 86 3.09 -10.02 -0.21
CA ASP A 86 1.95 -10.86 -0.60
C ASP A 86 1.67 -10.74 -2.09
N ASN A 87 1.66 -9.51 -2.61
CA ASN A 87 1.37 -9.22 -4.00
C ASN A 87 2.38 -9.94 -4.93
N SER A 88 3.67 -10.02 -4.58
CA SER A 88 4.67 -10.76 -5.37
C SER A 88 4.30 -12.22 -5.64
N LYS A 89 3.52 -12.85 -4.76
CA LYS A 89 3.05 -14.25 -4.92
C LYS A 89 1.92 -14.39 -5.95
N LEU A 90 1.28 -13.30 -6.38
CA LEU A 90 0.32 -13.32 -7.50
C LEU A 90 1.01 -13.46 -8.86
N GLY A 91 2.31 -13.19 -8.93
CA GLY A 91 3.08 -13.21 -10.17
C GLY A 91 2.57 -12.19 -11.20
N GLN A 92 3.11 -12.27 -12.43
CA GLN A 92 2.76 -11.35 -13.51
C GLN A 92 1.29 -11.45 -13.93
N THR A 93 0.65 -12.61 -13.80
CA THR A 93 -0.72 -12.84 -14.28
C THR A 93 -1.80 -12.34 -13.32
N GLY A 94 -1.44 -12.01 -12.07
CA GLY A 94 -2.32 -11.29 -11.15
C GLY A 94 -2.13 -9.77 -11.19
N ALA A 95 -1.18 -9.30 -11.99
CA ALA A 95 -0.84 -7.89 -12.03
C ALA A 95 -1.98 -7.04 -12.55
N GLY A 96 -2.40 -6.08 -11.74
CA GLY A 96 -3.47 -5.17 -12.12
C GLY A 96 -4.84 -5.82 -12.23
N MET A 97 -5.06 -7.06 -11.75
CA MET A 97 -6.41 -7.62 -11.58
C MET A 97 -7.12 -6.96 -10.38
N SER A 98 -8.45 -6.89 -10.39
CA SER A 98 -9.21 -6.46 -9.21
C SER A 98 -9.29 -7.58 -8.16
N TYR A 99 -9.66 -7.26 -6.93
CA TYR A 99 -9.91 -8.29 -5.91
C TYR A 99 -11.04 -9.23 -6.39
N GLU A 100 -12.08 -8.68 -6.98
CA GLU A 100 -13.22 -9.42 -7.50
C GLU A 100 -12.79 -10.40 -8.59
N ASP A 101 -11.95 -9.97 -9.54
CA ASP A 101 -11.41 -10.82 -10.60
C ASP A 101 -10.49 -11.93 -10.04
N LEU A 102 -9.71 -11.61 -9.00
CA LEU A 102 -8.78 -12.54 -8.38
C LEU A 102 -9.48 -13.64 -7.58
N VAL A 103 -10.65 -13.34 -6.99
CA VAL A 103 -11.44 -14.32 -6.22
C VAL A 103 -12.20 -15.27 -7.14
N VAL A 104 -12.67 -14.80 -8.30
CA VAL A 104 -13.39 -15.65 -9.26
C VAL A 104 -12.46 -16.53 -10.09
N ASP A 105 -11.18 -16.17 -10.22
CA ASP A 105 -10.17 -16.96 -10.93
C ASP A 105 -9.83 -18.23 -10.10
N PRO A 106 -10.16 -19.45 -10.58
CA PRO A 106 -9.87 -20.69 -9.88
C PRO A 106 -8.37 -20.92 -9.61
N LEU A 107 -7.49 -20.32 -10.42
CA LEU A 107 -6.03 -20.44 -10.25
C LEU A 107 -5.50 -19.54 -9.14
N LYS A 108 -6.25 -18.48 -8.76
CA LYS A 108 -5.79 -17.44 -7.82
C LYS A 108 -6.60 -17.40 -6.52
N SER A 109 -7.85 -17.83 -6.53
CA SER A 109 -8.76 -17.81 -5.38
C SER A 109 -8.15 -18.37 -4.10
N ASN A 110 -7.47 -19.52 -4.18
CA ASN A 110 -6.78 -20.15 -3.05
C ASN A 110 -5.66 -19.28 -2.44
N ILE A 111 -4.92 -18.55 -3.28
CA ILE A 111 -3.85 -17.65 -2.84
C ILE A 111 -4.47 -16.42 -2.17
N ILE A 112 -5.53 -15.87 -2.76
CA ILE A 112 -6.26 -14.71 -2.21
C ILE A 112 -6.89 -15.04 -0.86
N GLN A 113 -7.50 -16.22 -0.72
CA GLN A 113 -8.06 -16.66 0.55
C GLN A 113 -6.97 -16.67 1.63
N LYS A 114 -5.78 -17.22 1.34
CA LYS A 114 -4.64 -17.19 2.27
C LYS A 114 -4.18 -15.76 2.60
N PHE A 115 -4.22 -14.84 1.64
CA PHE A 115 -3.89 -13.44 1.92
C PHE A 115 -4.88 -12.83 2.90
N VAL A 116 -6.19 -13.04 2.71
CA VAL A 116 -7.22 -12.51 3.59
C VAL A 116 -7.12 -13.14 4.98
N GLU A 117 -6.81 -14.44 5.08
CA GLU A 117 -6.59 -15.12 6.36
C GLU A 117 -5.38 -14.56 7.12
N LEU A 118 -4.26 -14.32 6.44
CA LEU A 118 -3.02 -13.83 7.07
C LEU A 118 -2.97 -12.30 7.23
N PHE A 119 -3.69 -11.59 6.38
CA PHE A 119 -3.68 -10.14 6.27
C PHE A 119 -5.07 -9.64 5.83
N LEU A 120 -6.00 -9.66 6.77
CA LEU A 120 -7.42 -9.33 6.58
C LEU A 120 -7.69 -8.05 5.77
N TRP A 121 -6.86 -7.01 5.90
CA TRP A 121 -7.04 -5.73 5.21
C TRP A 121 -6.48 -5.72 3.78
N TRP A 122 -5.98 -6.85 3.27
CA TRP A 122 -5.44 -6.95 1.91
C TRP A 122 -6.43 -6.47 0.84
N PRO A 123 -7.74 -6.82 0.86
CA PRO A 123 -8.68 -6.41 -0.18
C PRO A 123 -8.84 -4.89 -0.30
N GLU A 124 -9.07 -4.18 0.82
CA GLU A 124 -9.17 -2.72 0.81
C GLU A 124 -7.88 -2.06 0.34
N LEU A 125 -6.76 -2.53 0.87
CA LEU A 125 -5.45 -2.00 0.55
C LEU A 125 -5.09 -2.23 -0.93
N HIS A 126 -5.39 -3.42 -1.45
CA HIS A 126 -5.21 -3.75 -2.86
C HIS A 126 -6.07 -2.85 -3.75
N GLY A 127 -7.33 -2.62 -3.37
CA GLY A 127 -8.23 -1.71 -4.07
C GLY A 127 -7.70 -0.28 -4.17
N TRP A 128 -7.04 0.23 -3.13
CA TRP A 128 -6.42 1.55 -3.14
C TRP A 128 -5.10 1.58 -3.89
N TRP A 129 -4.18 0.67 -3.60
CA TRP A 129 -2.86 0.66 -4.23
C TRP A 129 -2.93 0.37 -5.73
N ARG A 130 -3.84 -0.51 -6.18
CA ARG A 130 -4.07 -0.77 -7.62
C ARG A 130 -4.56 0.48 -8.35
N LYS A 131 -5.42 1.28 -7.71
CA LYS A 131 -6.00 2.50 -8.30
C LYS A 131 -5.10 3.73 -8.13
N ASN A 132 -3.95 3.59 -7.47
CA ASN A 132 -3.04 4.70 -7.24
C ASN A 132 -2.10 4.85 -8.46
N PRO A 133 -2.22 5.91 -9.26
CA PRO A 133 -1.37 6.11 -10.44
C PRO A 133 0.11 6.30 -10.08
N ALA A 134 0.40 6.75 -8.86
CA ALA A 134 1.76 6.89 -8.33
C ALA A 134 2.37 5.55 -7.89
N TYR A 135 1.55 4.50 -7.81
CA TYR A 135 1.95 3.19 -7.32
C TYR A 135 2.14 2.24 -8.49
N ASN A 136 3.35 2.23 -9.05
CA ASN A 136 3.69 1.28 -10.10
C ASN A 136 3.78 -0.13 -9.48
N THR A 137 2.74 -0.95 -9.68
CA THR A 137 2.78 -2.38 -9.35
C THR A 137 3.45 -3.19 -10.45
N ALA A 138 4.44 -2.66 -11.18
CA ALA A 138 5.34 -3.52 -11.95
C ALA A 138 6.06 -4.40 -10.91
N TYR A 139 5.43 -5.52 -10.57
CA TYR A 139 5.89 -6.53 -9.63
C TYR A 139 7.35 -6.73 -9.94
N CYS A 140 8.20 -6.29 -9.01
CA CYS A 140 9.64 -6.21 -9.21
C CYS A 140 10.08 -7.39 -10.05
N VAL A 141 10.54 -7.11 -11.28
CA VAL A 141 11.31 -8.07 -12.04
C VAL A 141 12.40 -8.49 -11.08
N ALA A 142 12.30 -9.72 -10.57
CA ALA A 142 13.40 -10.32 -9.83
C ALA A 142 14.57 -10.30 -10.81
N ASP A 143 15.60 -9.56 -10.42
CA ASP A 143 16.94 -9.47 -10.98
C ASP A 143 17.12 -10.18 -12.34
N SER A 144 17.04 -9.43 -13.44
CA SER A 144 17.56 -9.89 -14.74
C SER A 144 19.10 -10.00 -14.75
N SER A 145 19.74 -9.84 -13.60
CA SER A 145 21.17 -10.05 -13.38
C SER A 145 21.45 -11.51 -13.02
N GLN A 146 21.25 -12.47 -13.94
CA GLN A 146 21.96 -13.77 -14.00
C GLN A 146 21.34 -14.79 -14.97
N ASN A 147 20.99 -14.39 -16.20
CA ASN A 147 20.83 -15.37 -17.28
C ASN A 147 21.53 -14.98 -18.58
N LEU A 148 22.69 -14.30 -18.46
CA LEU A 148 23.68 -14.19 -19.55
C LEU A 148 24.69 -15.35 -19.51
N ALA A 149 24.29 -16.52 -19.02
CA ALA A 149 25.12 -17.73 -19.00
C ALA A 149 24.66 -18.79 -20.03
N ALA A 150 23.79 -18.44 -20.97
CA ALA A 150 23.25 -19.37 -21.97
C ALA A 150 23.47 -18.94 -23.44
N GLU A 151 24.39 -18.02 -23.72
CA GLU A 151 24.85 -17.70 -25.09
C GLU A 151 26.38 -17.59 -25.16
N ALA A 152 27.08 -18.67 -24.81
CA ALA A 152 28.52 -18.79 -25.09
C ALA A 152 28.90 -20.19 -25.59
N LEU A 153 28.04 -20.83 -26.38
CA LEU A 153 28.39 -22.08 -27.07
C LEU A 153 27.57 -22.28 -28.35
N LEU A 154 27.73 -21.36 -29.30
CA LEU A 154 27.50 -21.61 -30.73
C LEU A 154 28.10 -20.47 -31.57
N MET A 155 29.43 -20.39 -31.59
CA MET A 155 30.24 -20.11 -32.79
C MET A 155 31.60 -20.78 -32.62
#